data_AF-S4RKT2-F1
#
_entry.id   AF-S4RKT2-F1
#
_cell.length_a   1.000
_cell.length_b   1.000
_cell.length_c   1.000
_cell.angle_alpha   90.00
_cell.angle_beta   90.00
_cell.angle_gamma   90.00
#
_symmetry.space_group_name_H-M   'P 1'
#
loop_
_entity.id
_entity.type
_entity.pdbx_description
1 polymer ?
#
loop_
_entity_poly.entity_id
_entity_poly.type
_entity_poly.pdbx_seq_one_letter_code
_entity_poly.pdbx_strand_id
1 'polypeptide(L)'
;KIFKHNICSRGIIITISVVCMRSAVPAIYDCTLNFRGHTKPSLLGVVYGRTYKADIFSRRIPMEDIPEDEKECGDWLNKLYKEKDDLQEEYEQSGKFPGQMFQPPRRPWVPLNWAFWASLLLSPLFHFAAGVATSGSALAIAGLIAVVIAASVGVRQLISVTEIDKGSSYGINQSKKGS
;
A
#
# COMPACT_ATOMS: atom_id res chain seq x y z
N LYS A 1 -22.96 -17.24 -9.05
CA LYS A 1 -21.93 -16.84 -10.05
C LYS A 1 -20.66 -16.53 -9.29
N ILE A 2 -19.57 -17.20 -9.63
CA ILE A 2 -18.26 -17.14 -8.96
C ILE A 2 -17.57 -15.82 -9.37
N PHE A 3 -17.03 -15.06 -8.42
CA PHE A 3 -16.27 -13.83 -8.66
C PHE A 3 -15.01 -14.14 -9.47
N LYS A 4 -14.74 -13.40 -10.55
CA LYS A 4 -13.73 -13.77 -11.55
C LYS A 4 -12.33 -13.29 -11.14
N HIS A 5 -12.22 -12.15 -10.46
CA HIS A 5 -10.93 -11.61 -9.99
C HIS A 5 -10.57 -12.03 -8.56
N ASN A 6 -11.17 -13.12 -8.06
CA ASN A 6 -10.85 -13.76 -6.77
C ASN A 6 -10.91 -12.79 -5.56
N ILE A 7 -11.72 -11.73 -5.66
CA ILE A 7 -12.01 -10.82 -4.55
C ILE A 7 -12.96 -11.56 -3.61
N CYS A 8 -12.39 -12.29 -2.64
CA CYS A 8 -13.17 -13.00 -1.65
C CYS A 8 -13.84 -11.99 -0.71
N SER A 9 -15.17 -11.97 -0.71
CA SER A 9 -15.95 -11.27 0.29
C SER A 9 -15.70 -11.91 1.66
N ARG A 10 -14.80 -11.32 2.46
CA ARG A 10 -14.73 -11.65 3.90
C ARG A 10 -15.91 -10.99 4.60
N GLY A 11 -17.13 -11.44 4.27
CA GLY A 11 -18.37 -10.79 4.67
C GLY A 11 -18.52 -10.66 6.17
N ILE A 12 -18.12 -11.68 6.92
CA ILE A 12 -18.27 -11.70 8.38
C ILE A 12 -17.46 -10.58 9.07
N ILE A 13 -16.21 -10.33 8.64
CA ILE A 13 -15.36 -9.32 9.28
C ILE A 13 -15.87 -7.90 8.97
N ILE A 14 -16.38 -7.70 7.75
CA ILE A 14 -16.90 -6.40 7.32
C ILE A 14 -18.23 -6.11 8.01
N THR A 15 -19.15 -7.07 8.05
CA THR A 15 -20.46 -6.91 8.71
C THR A 15 -20.31 -6.60 10.20
N ILE A 16 -19.43 -7.31 10.93
CA ILE A 16 -19.19 -7.06 12.36
C ILE A 16 -18.61 -5.65 12.58
N SER A 17 -17.68 -5.23 11.72
CA SER A 17 -17.05 -3.91 11.83
C SER A 17 -18.05 -2.78 11.54
N VAL A 18 -18.92 -2.95 10.54
CA VAL A 18 -19.96 -1.97 10.19
C VAL A 18 -20.93 -1.74 11.34
N VAL A 19 -21.41 -2.82 11.98
CA VAL A 19 -22.36 -2.72 13.11
C VAL A 19 -21.71 -1.98 14.29
N CYS A 20 -20.46 -2.28 14.62
CA CYS A 20 -19.76 -1.61 15.72
C CYS A 20 -19.37 -0.15 15.43
N MET A 21 -19.10 0.20 14.16
CA MET A 21 -18.61 1.54 13.79
C MET A 21 -19.73 2.52 13.42
N ARG A 22 -20.98 2.08 13.29
CA ARG A 22 -22.12 2.92 12.87
C ARG A 22 -22.45 4.05 13.85
N SER A 23 -22.14 3.88 15.15
CA SER A 23 -22.32 4.92 16.16
C SER A 23 -21.22 5.99 16.15
N ALA A 24 -20.06 5.70 15.54
CA ALA A 24 -18.88 6.56 15.60
C ALA A 24 -18.53 7.21 14.24
N VAL A 25 -18.97 6.64 13.13
CA VAL A 25 -18.54 7.04 11.79
C VAL A 25 -19.75 7.37 10.91
N PRO A 26 -19.80 8.56 10.25
CA PRO A 26 -20.94 8.96 9.43
C PRO A 26 -20.96 8.33 8.02
N ALA A 27 -19.82 7.85 7.50
CA ALA A 27 -19.73 7.23 6.19
C ALA A 27 -18.48 6.34 6.04
N ILE A 28 -18.58 5.30 5.21
CA ILE A 28 -17.46 4.45 4.81
C ILE A 28 -16.94 4.92 3.46
N TYR A 29 -15.61 5.00 3.33
CA TYR A 29 -14.96 5.24 2.06
C TYR A 29 -14.53 3.91 1.46
N ASP A 30 -15.07 3.60 0.28
CA ASP A 30 -14.66 2.47 -0.50
C ASP A 30 -13.62 2.93 -1.53
N CYS A 31 -12.41 2.39 -1.43
CA CYS A 31 -11.28 2.74 -2.26
C CYS A 31 -10.77 1.51 -3.01
N THR A 32 -10.83 1.55 -4.32
CA THR A 32 -10.25 0.52 -5.21
C THR A 32 -9.00 1.11 -5.87
N LEU A 33 -7.87 0.43 -5.69
CA LEU A 33 -6.59 0.85 -6.25
C LEU A 33 -6.19 -0.12 -7.36
N ASN A 34 -5.83 0.41 -8.53
CA ASN A 34 -5.27 -0.40 -9.60
C ASN A 34 -4.00 0.23 -10.20
N PHE A 35 -3.03 -0.62 -10.55
CA PHE A 35 -1.77 -0.19 -11.14
C PHE A 35 -1.84 -0.32 -12.66
N ARG A 36 -1.53 0.77 -13.38
CA ARG A 36 -1.49 0.74 -14.84
C ARG A 36 -0.38 -0.19 -15.33
N GLY A 37 -0.72 -1.06 -16.29
CA GLY A 37 0.25 -1.93 -16.98
C GLY A 37 0.63 -3.20 -16.23
N HIS A 38 -0.21 -3.71 -15.32
CA HIS A 38 -0.03 -4.99 -14.60
C HIS A 38 1.33 -5.17 -13.90
N THR A 39 2.03 -4.07 -13.63
CA THR A 39 3.30 -4.10 -12.91
C THR A 39 3.01 -3.99 -11.43
N LYS A 40 3.23 -5.09 -10.70
CA LYS A 40 3.20 -5.06 -9.24
C LYS A 40 4.27 -4.08 -8.75
N PRO A 41 3.92 -3.09 -7.91
CA PRO A 41 4.92 -2.23 -7.32
C PRO A 41 5.84 -3.11 -6.46
N SER A 42 7.11 -3.14 -6.81
CA SER A 42 8.15 -3.68 -5.94
C SER A 42 8.86 -2.50 -5.32
N LEU A 43 9.18 -2.59 -4.03
CA LEU A 43 9.95 -1.54 -3.35
C LEU A 43 11.32 -1.34 -3.97
N LEU A 44 11.93 -2.42 -4.49
CA LEU A 44 13.13 -2.32 -5.32
C LEU A 44 12.86 -1.45 -6.55
N GLY A 45 11.73 -1.66 -7.22
CA GLY A 45 11.35 -0.83 -8.36
C GLY A 45 11.20 0.65 -8.00
N VAL A 46 10.66 0.97 -6.82
CA VAL A 46 10.56 2.35 -6.32
C VAL A 46 11.95 2.94 -6.05
N VAL A 47 12.84 2.18 -5.41
CA VAL A 47 14.23 2.59 -5.14
C VAL A 47 15.02 2.82 -6.44
N TYR A 48 14.80 1.98 -7.45
CA TYR A 48 15.40 2.15 -8.79
C TYR A 48 14.70 3.24 -9.64
N GLY A 49 13.72 3.96 -9.08
CA GLY A 49 13.07 5.08 -9.76
C GLY A 49 12.07 4.67 -10.85
N ARG A 50 11.56 3.43 -10.82
CA ARG A 50 10.48 3.02 -11.74
C ARG A 50 9.22 3.81 -11.43
N THR A 51 8.66 4.45 -12.46
CA THR A 51 7.43 5.23 -12.32
C THR A 51 6.22 4.30 -12.33
N TYR A 52 5.64 4.06 -11.15
CA TYR A 52 4.36 3.38 -11.03
C TYR A 52 3.23 4.39 -11.13
N LYS A 53 2.29 4.15 -12.06
CA LYS A 53 1.05 4.93 -12.16
C LYS A 53 -0.06 4.11 -11.54
N ALA A 54 -0.47 4.49 -10.34
CA ALA A 54 -1.63 3.94 -9.67
C ALA A 54 -2.81 4.88 -9.90
N ASP A 55 -3.93 4.32 -10.34
CA ASP A 55 -5.21 5.01 -10.32
C ASP A 55 -6.00 4.51 -9.12
N ILE A 56 -6.64 5.45 -8.42
CA ILE A 56 -7.47 5.15 -7.25
C ILE A 56 -8.88 5.62 -7.57
N PHE A 57 -9.83 4.72 -7.47
CA PHE A 57 -11.25 5.02 -7.47
C PHE A 57 -11.75 5.05 -6.03
N SER A 58 -12.28 6.18 -5.58
CA SER A 58 -12.81 6.33 -4.22
C SER A 58 -14.25 6.80 -4.27
N ARG A 59 -15.13 6.13 -3.53
CA ARG A 59 -16.53 6.50 -3.35
C ARG A 59 -16.89 6.55 -1.88
N ARG A 60 -17.73 7.52 -1.52
CA ARG A 60 -18.29 7.66 -0.18
C ARG A 60 -19.63 6.94 -0.12
N ILE A 61 -19.76 6.00 0.80
CA ILE A 61 -21.00 5.27 1.09
C ILE A 61 -21.49 5.76 2.47
N PRO A 62 -22.59 6.51 2.54
CA PRO A 62 -23.16 6.90 3.82
C PRO A 62 -23.66 5.67 4.59
N MET A 63 -23.61 5.72 5.92
CA MET A 63 -24.03 4.59 6.75
C MET A 63 -25.53 4.27 6.66
N GLU A 64 -26.32 5.22 6.18
CA GLU A 64 -27.76 5.09 5.92
C GLU A 64 -28.05 4.08 4.79
N ASP A 65 -27.16 3.98 3.81
CA ASP A 65 -27.32 3.09 2.65
C ASP A 65 -26.98 1.62 2.95
N ILE A 66 -26.50 1.34 4.17
CA ILE A 66 -26.04 0.01 4.58
C ILE A 66 -27.14 -0.63 5.46
N PRO A 67 -27.69 -1.80 5.06
CA PRO A 67 -28.73 -2.48 5.82
C PRO A 67 -28.18 -3.07 7.12
N GLU A 68 -29.05 -3.11 8.15
CA GLU A 68 -28.69 -3.58 9.50
C GLU A 68 -28.81 -5.10 9.66
N ASP A 69 -29.69 -5.74 8.87
CA ASP A 69 -29.89 -7.19 8.95
C ASP A 69 -28.69 -7.94 8.37
N GLU A 70 -28.27 -9.02 9.03
CA GLU A 70 -27.08 -9.78 8.65
C GLU A 70 -27.20 -10.38 7.24
N LYS A 71 -28.41 -10.83 6.85
CA LYS A 71 -28.64 -11.42 5.54
C LYS A 71 -28.68 -10.34 4.46
N GLU A 72 -29.39 -9.26 4.71
CA GLU A 72 -29.45 -8.13 3.78
C GLU A 72 -28.09 -7.45 3.60
N CYS A 73 -27.29 -7.35 4.67
CA CYS A 73 -25.90 -6.87 4.61
C CYS A 73 -25.02 -7.82 3.78
N GLY A 74 -25.22 -9.13 3.90
CA GLY A 74 -24.55 -10.12 3.05
C GLY A 74 -24.86 -9.92 1.57
N ASP A 75 -26.14 -9.73 1.22
CA ASP A 75 -26.57 -9.51 -0.16
C ASP A 75 -26.12 -8.15 -0.71
N TRP A 76 -26.17 -7.10 0.11
CA TRP A 76 -25.63 -5.78 -0.22
C TRP A 76 -24.13 -5.85 -0.49
N LEU A 77 -23.38 -6.52 0.38
CA LEU A 77 -21.94 -6.69 0.23
C LEU A 77 -21.62 -7.50 -1.04
N ASN A 78 -22.38 -8.56 -1.31
CA ASN A 78 -22.24 -9.34 -2.54
C ASN A 78 -22.50 -8.50 -3.80
N LYS A 79 -23.48 -7.61 -3.77
CA LYS A 79 -23.74 -6.65 -4.85
C LYS A 79 -22.59 -5.66 -5.00
N LEU A 80 -22.07 -5.13 -3.90
CA LEU A 80 -20.92 -4.23 -3.87
C LEU A 80 -19.66 -4.86 -4.49
N TYR A 81 -19.40 -6.13 -4.17
CA TYR A 81 -18.27 -6.88 -4.72
C TYR A 81 -18.44 -7.18 -6.21
N LYS A 82 -19.66 -7.44 -6.70
CA LYS A 82 -19.91 -7.60 -8.14
C LYS A 82 -19.60 -6.31 -8.89
N GLU A 83 -20.08 -5.19 -8.39
CA GLU A 83 -19.80 -3.88 -9.00
C GLU A 83 -18.29 -3.59 -9.04
N LYS A 84 -17.54 -4.00 -8.01
CA LYS A 84 -16.07 -3.89 -8.03
C LYS A 84 -15.41 -4.79 -9.08
N ASP A 85 -15.91 -6.02 -9.26
CA ASP A 85 -15.43 -6.97 -10.28
C ASP A 85 -15.68 -6.39 -11.69
N ASP A 86 -16.87 -5.82 -11.91
CA ASP A 86 -17.24 -5.17 -13.18
C ASP A 86 -16.37 -3.93 -13.46
N LEU A 87 -16.12 -3.08 -12.44
CA LEU A 87 -15.21 -1.93 -12.55
C LEU A 87 -13.77 -2.35 -12.84
N GLN A 88 -13.33 -3.49 -12.30
CA GLN A 88 -12.01 -4.03 -12.56
C GLN A 88 -11.89 -4.54 -14.00
N GLU A 89 -12.92 -5.23 -14.52
CA GLU A 89 -12.97 -5.68 -15.91
C GLU A 89 -13.00 -4.50 -16.89
N GLU A 90 -13.76 -3.45 -16.59
CA GLU A 90 -13.77 -2.22 -17.38
C GLU A 90 -12.40 -1.51 -17.35
N TYR A 91 -11.73 -1.49 -16.21
CA TYR A 91 -10.37 -0.93 -16.11
C TYR A 91 -9.34 -1.76 -16.89
N GLU A 92 -9.46 -3.09 -16.88
CA GLU A 92 -8.60 -3.97 -17.68
C GLU A 92 -8.78 -3.73 -19.19
N GLN A 93 -10.00 -3.45 -19.64
CA GLN A 93 -10.29 -3.18 -21.05
C GLN A 93 -9.94 -1.75 -21.47
N SER A 94 -10.30 -0.73 -20.68
CA SER A 94 -10.14 0.68 -21.05
C SER A 94 -8.82 1.30 -20.57
N GLY A 95 -8.19 0.70 -19.56
CA GLY A 95 -6.99 1.22 -18.89
C GLY A 95 -7.23 2.46 -18.03
N LYS A 96 -8.49 2.84 -17.76
CA LYS A 96 -8.89 3.98 -16.94
C LYS A 96 -10.14 3.65 -16.13
N PHE A 97 -10.26 4.25 -14.94
CA PHE A 97 -11.53 4.19 -14.20
C PHE A 97 -12.56 5.14 -14.82
N PRO A 98 -13.85 4.75 -14.86
CA PRO A 98 -14.91 5.65 -15.27
C PRO A 98 -15.05 6.79 -14.24
N GLY A 99 -15.04 8.04 -14.70
CA GLY A 99 -15.28 9.23 -13.86
C GLY A 99 -14.30 10.39 -14.07
N GLN A 100 -14.48 11.45 -13.28
CA GLN A 100 -13.58 12.60 -13.27
C GLN A 100 -12.24 12.22 -12.62
N MET A 101 -11.17 12.28 -13.40
CA MET A 101 -9.82 12.09 -12.89
C MET A 101 -9.38 13.34 -12.12
N PHE A 102 -9.35 13.25 -10.79
CA PHE A 102 -8.71 14.28 -9.96
C PHE A 102 -7.21 14.00 -9.83
N GLN A 103 -6.38 14.83 -10.45
CA GLN A 103 -4.93 14.79 -10.26
C GLN A 103 -4.56 15.82 -9.19
N PRO A 104 -4.06 15.40 -8.01
CA PRO A 104 -3.64 16.35 -7.01
C PRO A 104 -2.47 17.19 -7.54
N PRO A 105 -2.44 18.52 -7.30
CA PRO A 105 -1.38 19.37 -7.78
C PRO A 105 -0.04 18.96 -7.14
N ARG A 106 1.03 19.00 -7.95
CA ARG A 106 2.39 18.74 -7.45
C ARG A 106 2.76 19.81 -6.42
N ARG A 107 3.09 19.38 -5.20
CA ARG A 107 3.49 20.27 -4.11
C ARG A 107 5.02 20.40 -4.08
N PRO A 108 5.61 21.54 -4.49
CA PRO A 108 7.07 21.71 -4.52
C PRO A 108 7.69 21.81 -3.12
N TRP A 109 6.87 22.05 -2.09
CA TRP A 109 7.31 22.14 -0.70
C TRP A 109 7.84 20.82 -0.14
N VAL A 110 7.39 19.68 -0.65
CA VAL A 110 7.80 18.35 -0.15
C VAL A 110 9.29 18.08 -0.41
N PRO A 111 9.82 18.18 -1.64
CA PRO A 111 11.25 17.98 -1.87
C PRO A 111 12.11 19.04 -1.18
N LEU A 112 11.62 20.28 -1.04
CA LEU A 112 12.34 21.35 -0.37
C LEU A 112 12.49 21.07 1.14
N ASN A 113 11.40 20.66 1.80
CA ASN A 113 11.44 20.25 3.20
C ASN A 113 12.34 19.02 3.39
N TRP A 114 12.25 18.03 2.49
CA TRP A 114 13.13 16.87 2.53
C TRP A 114 14.62 17.25 2.41
N ALA A 115 14.97 18.14 1.48
CA ALA A 115 16.35 18.60 1.30
C ALA A 115 16.86 19.39 2.52
N PHE A 116 16.00 20.19 3.13
CA PHE A 116 16.32 20.93 4.36
C PHE A 116 16.67 19.98 5.51
N TRP A 117 15.81 19.01 5.82
CA TRP A 117 16.08 18.03 6.88
C TRP A 117 17.26 17.13 6.56
N ALA A 118 17.42 16.72 5.29
CA ALA A 118 18.56 15.95 4.84
C ALA A 118 19.87 16.72 5.07
N SER A 119 19.92 18.00 4.71
CA SER A 119 21.10 18.85 4.92
C SER A 119 21.42 19.03 6.42
N LEU A 120 20.40 19.27 7.24
CA LEU A 120 20.55 19.43 8.69
C LEU A 120 21.12 18.15 9.34
N LEU A 121 20.64 16.98 8.94
CA LEU A 121 21.11 15.69 9.46
C LEU A 121 22.48 15.27 8.90
N LEU A 122 22.77 15.60 7.63
CA LEU A 122 24.03 15.27 6.99
C LEU A 122 25.19 16.16 7.47
N SER A 123 24.93 17.42 7.80
CA SER A 123 25.96 18.37 8.27
C SER A 123 26.84 17.83 9.41
N PRO A 124 26.29 17.36 10.57
CA PRO A 124 27.10 16.80 11.64
C PRO A 124 27.79 15.49 11.24
N LEU A 125 27.16 14.70 10.36
CA LEU A 125 27.74 13.45 9.85
C LEU A 125 28.99 13.71 9.00
N PHE A 126 28.93 14.70 8.12
CA PHE A 126 30.07 15.12 7.29
C PHE A 126 31.19 15.75 8.12
N HIS A 127 30.86 16.59 9.09
CA HIS A 127 31.85 17.14 10.02
C HIS A 127 32.55 16.05 10.84
N PHE A 128 31.80 15.06 11.32
CA PHE A 128 32.37 13.92 12.02
C PHE A 128 33.27 13.08 11.10
N ALA A 129 32.81 12.77 9.89
CA ALA A 129 33.60 12.01 8.92
C ALA A 129 34.90 12.74 8.52
N ALA A 130 34.84 14.06 8.29
CA ALA A 130 36.01 14.89 8.01
C ALA A 130 36.98 14.92 9.20
N GLY A 131 36.46 15.06 10.43
CA GLY A 131 37.26 15.00 11.65
C GLY A 131 37.99 13.66 11.81
N VAL A 132 37.30 12.55 11.54
CA VAL A 132 37.89 11.21 11.59
C VAL A 132 38.96 11.03 10.49
N ALA A 133 38.71 11.53 9.28
CA ALA A 133 39.68 11.49 8.18
C ALA A 133 40.95 12.30 8.50
N THR A 134 40.82 13.47 9.12
CA THR A 134 41.97 14.31 9.51
C THR A 134 42.72 13.79 10.75
N SER A 135 42.05 13.06 11.64
CA SER A 135 42.67 12.55 12.87
C SER A 135 43.43 11.24 12.68
N GLY A 136 43.21 10.52 11.57
CA GLY A 136 43.96 9.30 11.23
C GLY A 136 43.78 8.13 12.21
N SER A 137 42.77 8.19 13.09
CA SER A 137 42.56 7.18 14.13
C SER A 137 41.93 5.92 13.56
N ALA A 138 42.68 4.80 13.56
CA ALA A 138 42.23 3.51 13.06
C ALA A 138 40.96 2.98 13.78
N LEU A 139 40.81 3.26 15.08
CA LEU A 139 39.64 2.83 15.86
C LEU A 139 38.36 3.57 15.45
N ALA A 140 38.44 4.88 15.21
CA ALA A 140 37.29 5.67 14.77
C ALA A 140 36.87 5.29 13.35
N ILE A 141 37.84 5.01 12.47
CA ILE A 141 37.59 4.53 11.11
C ILE A 141 36.93 3.15 11.14
N ALA A 142 37.43 2.22 11.96
CA ALA A 142 36.83 0.89 12.11
C ALA A 142 35.39 0.96 12.66
N GLY A 143 35.12 1.85 13.63
CA GLY A 143 33.78 2.09 14.15
C GLY A 143 32.81 2.61 13.09
N LEU A 144 33.23 3.59 12.27
CA LEU A 144 32.43 4.10 11.15
C LEU A 144 32.11 3.01 10.12
N ILE A 145 33.10 2.20 9.74
CA ILE A 145 32.90 1.09 8.79
C ILE A 145 31.91 0.07 9.36
N ALA A 146 32.02 -0.28 10.64
CA ALA A 146 31.08 -1.20 11.29
C ALA A 146 29.64 -0.68 11.29
N VAL A 147 29.45 0.62 11.56
CA VAL A 147 28.12 1.27 11.49
C VAL A 147 27.57 1.27 10.07
N VAL A 148 28.39 1.57 9.05
CA VAL A 148 27.97 1.54 7.64
C VAL A 148 27.58 0.12 7.21
N ILE A 149 28.34 -0.90 7.61
CA ILE A 149 28.01 -2.30 7.34
C ILE A 149 26.69 -2.67 8.00
N ALA A 150 26.51 -2.35 9.29
CA ALA A 150 25.28 -2.63 10.02
C ALA A 150 24.06 -1.94 9.36
N ALA A 151 24.19 -0.68 8.97
CA ALA A 151 23.14 0.05 8.25
C ALA A 151 22.83 -0.60 6.89
N SER A 152 23.85 -1.03 6.14
CA SER A 152 23.68 -1.68 4.84
C SER A 152 22.96 -3.03 4.95
N VAL A 153 23.25 -3.80 6.01
CA VAL A 153 22.56 -5.07 6.30
C VAL A 153 21.12 -4.80 6.72
N GLY A 154 20.87 -3.80 7.56
CA GLY A 154 19.53 -3.39 7.96
C GLY A 154 18.64 -3.01 6.77
N VAL A 155 19.16 -2.21 5.84
CA VAL A 155 18.42 -1.84 4.62
C VAL A 155 18.11 -3.08 3.76
N ARG A 156 19.06 -4.00 3.60
CA ARG A 156 18.83 -5.25 2.86
C ARG A 156 17.78 -6.14 3.51
N GLN A 157 17.78 -6.23 4.85
CA GLN A 157 16.75 -6.96 5.58
C GLN A 157 15.39 -6.30 5.43
N LEU A 158 15.29 -4.97 5.51
CA LEU A 158 14.04 -4.25 5.30
C LEU A 158 13.49 -4.50 3.90
N ILE A 159 14.33 -4.44 2.86
CA ILE A 159 13.92 -4.76 1.49
C ILE A 159 13.38 -6.20 1.42
N SER A 160 14.08 -7.18 2.00
CA SER A 160 13.67 -8.58 2.00
C SER A 160 12.36 -8.84 2.76
N VAL A 161 12.09 -8.12 3.85
CA VAL A 161 10.84 -8.24 4.62
C VAL A 161 9.66 -7.64 3.85
N THR A 162 9.94 -6.65 3.00
CA THR A 162 8.91 -5.91 2.28
C THR A 162 8.62 -6.45 0.87
N GLU A 163 9.47 -7.31 0.34
CA GLU A 163 9.18 -8.14 -0.84
C GLU A 163 8.21 -9.27 -0.43
N ILE A 164 6.95 -8.91 -0.20
CA ILE A 164 5.89 -9.86 0.06
C ILE A 164 5.44 -10.44 -1.28
N ASP A 165 6.13 -11.49 -1.74
CA ASP A 165 5.65 -12.35 -2.85
C ASP A 165 4.57 -13.35 -2.38
N LYS A 166 4.15 -13.25 -1.11
CA LYS A 166 3.05 -14.03 -0.56
C LYS A 166 1.74 -13.27 -0.69
N GLY A 167 1.14 -13.34 -1.88
CA GLY A 167 -0.32 -13.33 -1.96
C GLY A 167 -0.84 -14.37 -0.97
N SER A 168 -1.72 -13.97 -0.06
CA SER A 168 -2.24 -14.83 1.00
C SER A 168 -2.90 -16.07 0.39
N SER A 169 -2.19 -17.21 0.40
CA SER A 169 -2.74 -18.53 0.07
C SER A 169 -3.60 -19.05 1.23
N TYR A 170 -4.62 -18.28 1.63
CA TYR A 170 -5.67 -18.74 2.52
C TYR A 170 -6.92 -19.01 1.67
N GLY A 171 -7.05 -20.26 1.20
CA GLY A 171 -8.24 -20.70 0.47
C GLY A 171 -8.09 -22.00 -0.34
N ILE A 172 -6.88 -22.41 -0.73
CA ILE A 172 -6.71 -23.49 -1.71
C ILE A 172 -6.92 -24.90 -1.12
N ASN A 173 -6.88 -25.06 0.20
CA ASN A 173 -6.88 -26.40 0.82
C ASN A 173 -8.27 -26.95 1.20
N GLN A 174 -9.37 -26.24 0.95
CA GLN A 174 -10.71 -26.77 1.27
C GLN A 174 -11.44 -27.45 0.09
N SER A 175 -10.94 -27.37 -1.15
CA SER A 175 -11.61 -27.99 -2.31
C SER A 175 -11.11 -29.39 -2.70
N LYS A 176 -10.30 -30.05 -1.87
CA LYS A 176 -9.74 -31.40 -2.16
C LYS A 176 -10.20 -32.51 -1.21
N LYS A 177 -11.28 -32.30 -0.44
CA LYS A 177 -11.97 -33.37 0.30
C LYS A 177 -13.43 -33.41 -0.11
N GLY A 178 -13.70 -34.16 -1.17
CA GLY A 178 -15.04 -34.27 -1.75
C GLY A 178 -14.99 -34.84 -3.16
N SER A 179 -14.27 -35.94 -3.34
CA SER A 179 -14.51 -36.91 -4.40
C SER A 179 -14.50 -38.30 -3.80
#